data_AF-A0A8H4BLB2-F1
#
_entry.id   AF-A0A8H4BLB2-F1
#
_cell.length_a   1.000
_cell.length_b   1.000
_cell.length_c   1.000
_cell.angle_alpha   90.00
_cell.angle_beta   90.00
_cell.angle_gamma   90.00
#
_symmetry.space_group_name_H-M   'P 1'
#
loop_
_entity.id
_entity.type
_entity.pdbx_description
1 polymer ?
#
loop_
_entity_poly.entity_id
_entity_poly.type
_entity_poly.pdbx_seq_one_letter_code
_entity_poly.pdbx_strand_id
1 'polypeptide(L)' 'MTIVQWLYSSGQSWLCLDTKAQQQIEQLWCGNQASWVTSEAFRGPIYVDTAMMTLIYNGYSYTIARLRR' A
#
# COMPACT_ATOMS: atom_id res chain seq x y z
N MET A 1 10.22 -18.59 4.66
CA MET A 1 9.98 -17.13 4.64
C MET A 1 8.62 -16.92 4.00
N THR A 2 7.67 -16.30 4.70
CA THR A 2 6.38 -15.93 4.12
C THR A 2 6.56 -14.75 3.17
N ILE A 3 6.07 -14.87 1.94
CA ILE A 3 6.14 -13.78 0.97
C ILE A 3 4.89 -12.93 1.16
N VAL A 4 5.07 -11.68 1.59
CA VAL A 4 3.98 -10.71 1.75
C VAL A 4 3.93 -9.82 0.51
N GLN A 5 2.73 -9.64 -0.04
CA GLN A 5 2.50 -8.70 -1.13
C GLN A 5 1.43 -7.67 -0.76
N TRP A 6 1.67 -6.42 -1.11
CA TRP A 6 0.70 -5.34 -0.97
C TRP A 6 0.15 -4.93 -2.33
N LEU A 7 -1.17 -4.92 -2.40
CA LEU A 7 -1.94 -4.65 -3.61
C LEU A 7 -2.80 -3.41 -3.40
N TYR A 8 -3.10 -2.66 -4.47
CA TYR A 8 -4.12 -1.62 -4.47
C TYR A 8 -5.20 -1.94 -5.50
N SER A 9 -6.43 -1.54 -5.19
CA SER A 9 -7.56 -1.65 -6.12
C SER A 9 -7.44 -0.59 -7.21
N SER A 10 -7.50 -1.00 -8.46
CA SER A 10 -7.51 -0.11 -9.63
C SER A 10 -8.61 -0.55 -10.58
N GLY A 11 -9.81 0.00 -10.39
CA GLY A 11 -11.00 -0.40 -11.12
C GLY A 11 -11.42 -1.83 -10.78
N GLN A 12 -11.40 -2.73 -11.77
CA GLN A 12 -11.77 -4.14 -11.58
C GLN A 12 -10.58 -5.07 -11.28
N SER A 13 -9.38 -4.50 -11.11
CA SER A 13 -8.14 -5.26 -10.93
C SER A 13 -7.45 -4.89 -9.62
N TRP A 14 -6.65 -5.82 -9.09
CA TRP A 14 -5.70 -5.56 -8.02
C TRP A 14 -4.29 -5.51 -8.60
N LEU A 15 -3.57 -4.43 -8.35
CA LEU A 15 -2.22 -4.21 -8.86
C LEU A 15 -1.22 -4.22 -7.70
N CYS A 16 -0.05 -4.82 -7.92
CA CYS A 16 1.03 -4.81 -6.93
C CYS A 16 1.62 -3.41 -6.79
N LEU A 17 1.89 -3.03 -5.54
CA LEU A 17 2.78 -1.92 -5.25
C LEU A 17 4.23 -2.32 -5.53
N ASP A 18 5.06 -1.32 -5.81
CA ASP A 18 6.49 -1.54 -6.01
C ASP A 18 7.17 -2.07 -4.74
N THR A 19 8.29 -2.77 -4.89
CA THR A 19 8.99 -3.45 -3.78
C THR A 19 9.30 -2.53 -2.61
N LYS A 20 9.66 -1.27 -2.88
CA LYS A 20 9.98 -0.28 -1.85
C LYS A 20 8.73 0.08 -1.05
N ALA A 21 7.63 0.41 -1.72
CA ALA A 21 6.35 0.69 -1.07
C ALA A 21 5.86 -0.52 -0.27
N GLN A 22 5.97 -1.75 -0.80
CA GLN A 22 5.57 -2.96 -0.08
C GLN A 22 6.32 -3.15 1.24
N GLN A 23 7.63 -2.91 1.26
CA GLN A 23 8.44 -3.00 2.49
C GLN A 23 8.03 -1.93 3.51
N GLN A 24 7.82 -0.69 3.07
CA GLN A 24 7.42 0.41 3.96
C GLN A 24 6.02 0.18 4.53
N ILE A 25 5.06 -0.27 3.72
CA ILE A 25 3.70 -0.54 4.18
C ILE A 25 3.67 -1.74 5.14
N GLU A 26 4.51 -2.76 4.92
CA GLU A 26 4.61 -3.88 5.85
C GLU A 26 5.14 -3.45 7.23
N GLN A 27 6.09 -2.51 7.27
CA GLN A 27 6.56 -1.92 8.52
C GLN A 27 5.44 -1.15 9.23
N LEU A 28 4.66 -0.34 8.49
CA LEU A 28 3.51 0.38 9.04
C LEU A 28 2.45 -0.58 9.58
N TRP A 29 2.18 -1.67 8.87
CA TRP A 29 1.21 -2.69 9.27
C TRP A 29 1.61 -3.36 10.59
N CYS A 30 2.89 -3.70 10.76
CA CYS A 30 3.40 -4.27 12.01
C CYS A 30 3.26 -3.30 13.20
N GLY A 31 3.28 -1.99 12.95
CA GLY A 31 3.13 -0.95 13.96
C GLY A 31 1.72 -0.38 14.13
N ASN A 32 0.74 -0.82 13.33
CA ASN A 32 -0.59 -0.20 13.22
C ASN A 32 -0.51 1.32 12.97
N GLN A 33 0.31 1.73 12.00
CA GLN A 33 0.62 3.13 11.72
C GLN A 33 0.05 3.61 10.39
N ALA A 34 -0.02 4.92 10.23
CA ALA A 34 -0.30 5.60 8.98
C ALA A 34 0.81 6.61 8.67
N SER A 35 1.24 6.68 7.41
CA SER A 35 2.33 7.59 7.00
C SER A 35 2.39 7.77 5.49
N TRP A 36 3.17 8.76 5.06
CA TRP A 36 3.54 8.95 3.67
C TRP A 36 4.61 7.93 3.23
N VAL A 37 4.36 7.28 2.11
CA VAL A 37 5.19 6.24 1.49
C VAL A 37 5.53 6.69 0.08
N THR A 38 6.75 6.40 -0.39
CA THR A 38 7.09 6.66 -1.80
C THR A 38 6.73 5.46 -2.64
N SER A 39 5.96 5.67 -3.71
CA SER A 39 5.64 4.61 -4.66
C SER A 39 5.91 5.06 -6.09
N GLU A 40 6.65 4.25 -6.84
CA GLU A 40 6.94 4.49 -8.25
C GLU A 40 5.68 4.31 -9.11
N ALA A 41 4.77 3.41 -8.70
CA ALA A 41 3.48 3.21 -9.35
C ALA A 41 2.62 4.49 -9.37
N PHE A 42 2.78 5.34 -8.36
CA PHE A 42 2.03 6.59 -8.20
C PHE A 42 2.84 7.84 -8.55
N ARG A 43 4.05 7.74 -9.14
CA ARG A 43 4.90 8.88 -9.52
C ARG A 43 5.00 9.99 -8.44
N GLY A 44 4.93 9.62 -7.16
CA GLY A 44 4.83 10.58 -6.07
C GLY A 44 4.61 9.92 -4.70
N PRO A 45 4.57 10.73 -3.62
CA PRO A 45 4.24 10.24 -2.30
C PRO A 45 2.76 9.87 -2.21
N ILE A 46 2.48 8.74 -1.58
CA ILE A 46 1.15 8.24 -1.26
C ILE A 46 0.97 8.21 0.25
N TYR A 47 -0.19 8.61 0.77
CA TYR A 47 -0.49 8.45 2.18
C TYR A 47 -1.13 7.08 2.40
N VAL A 48 -0.61 6.28 3.32
CA VAL A 48 -1.13 4.94 3.61
C VAL A 48 -1.63 4.90 5.04
N ASP A 49 -2.87 4.46 5.22
CA ASP A 49 -3.46 4.15 6.52
C ASP A 49 -3.73 2.65 6.60
N THR A 50 -2.97 1.96 7.46
CA THR A 50 -3.06 0.51 7.60
C THR A 50 -4.22 0.04 8.47
N ALA A 51 -4.79 0.90 9.30
CA ALA A 51 -5.98 0.59 10.09
C ALA A 51 -7.24 0.67 9.21
N MET A 52 -7.30 1.66 8.32
CA MET A 52 -8.40 1.84 7.36
C MET A 52 -8.25 1.00 6.09
N MET A 53 -7.08 0.39 5.86
CA MET A 53 -6.76 -0.35 4.64
C MET A 53 -6.95 0.50 3.37
N THR A 54 -6.44 1.74 3.42
CA THR A 54 -6.55 2.71 2.33
C THR A 54 -5.19 3.34 2.00
N LEU A 55 -4.94 3.59 0.71
CA LEU A 55 -3.96 4.58 0.27
C LEU A 55 -4.65 5.79 -0.36
N ILE A 56 -4.06 6.97 -0.20
CA ILE A 56 -4.54 8.23 -0.78
C ILE A 56 -3.46 8.79 -1.70
N TYR A 57 -3.84 9.13 -2.92
CA TYR A 57 -2.98 9.78 -3.91
C TYR A 57 -3.77 10.82 -4.70
N ASN A 58 -3.28 12.06 -4.76
CA ASN A 58 -3.93 13.17 -5.47
C ASN A 58 -5.43 13.33 -5.17
N GLY A 59 -5.83 13.10 -3.90
CA GLY A 59 -7.23 13.20 -3.45
C GLY A 59 -8.10 11.97 -3.73
N TYR A 60 -7.59 10.96 -4.45
CA TYR A 60 -8.27 9.68 -4.64
C TYR A 60 -7.90 8.70 -3.53
N SER A 61 -8.90 7.99 -3.01
CA SER A 61 -8.72 6.90 -2.06
C SER A 61 -8.83 5.55 -2.77
N TYR A 62 -7.86 4.69 -2.50
CA TYR A 62 -7.76 3.35 -3.07
C TYR A 62 -7.71 2.35 -1.93
N THR A 63 -8.54 1.32 -1.98
CA THR A 63 -8.45 0.20 -1.02
C THR A 63 -7.17 -0.58 -1.28
N ILE A 64 -6.46 -0.94 -0.21
CA ILE A 64 -5.30 -1.82 -0.28
C ILE A 64 -5.61 -3.20 0.31
N ALA A 65 -4.85 -4.21 -0.10
CA ALA A 65 -4.94 -5.56 0.41
C ALA A 65 -3.56 -6.14 0.69
N ARG A 66 -3.49 -6.97 1.73
CA ARG A 66 -2.27 -7.66 2.16
C ARG A 66 -2.41 -9.15 1.87
N LEU A 67 -1.63 -9.67 0.92
CA LEU A 67 -1.62 -11.09 0.59
C LEU A 67 -0.47 -11.79 1.33
N ARG A 68 -0.77 -12.92 2.00
CA ARG A 68 0.23 -13.87 2.52
C ARG A 68 0.22 -15.10 1.63
N ARG A 69 1.39 -15.47 1.08
CA ARG A 69 1.61 -16.75 0.40
C ARG A 69 2.59 -17.62 1.19
#